data_AF-A0AAN1PZH9-F1
#
_entry.id   AF-A0AAN1PZH9-F1
#
_cell.length_a   1.000
_cell.length_b   1.000
_cell.length_c   1.000
_cell.angle_alpha   90.00
_cell.angle_beta   90.00
_cell.angle_gamma   90.00
#
_symmetry.space_group_name_H-M   'P 1'
#
loop_
_entity.id
_entity.type
_entity.pdbx_description
1 polymer ?
#
loop_
_entity_poly.entity_id
_entity_poly.type
_entity_poly.pdbx_seq_one_letter_code
_entity_poly.pdbx_strand_id
1 'polypeptide(L)'
;MQKRRFFLKGSAAEVAWLNQQAVRGYQLTAIHGLTYQFTEVPQARQLIAEYMPQTTLQAMTTVFQPLASYRFHNDMAVVYSAVAPKQRVVNNDQQYRLVVYRHARDMALNWLNGWVLAVWFMMSATIVISSQLQATPLLTRLLLVGLALGAGLMVAGIITGARAAIRCHREVCRLIRVTGDDHETWKPTFHVLFKHQQAAPDTTCWEDIGKWQLALHNQRGDYYFELKTTLSELEITNTLAQRFSKQDFAVISWLGLYVV
;
A
#
# COMPACT_ATOMS: atom_id res chain seq x y z
N MET A 1 22.22 14.14 -19.52
CA MET A 1 22.05 12.65 -19.53
C MET A 1 20.61 12.29 -19.20
N GLN A 2 20.04 11.23 -19.80
CA GLN A 2 18.70 10.73 -19.45
C GLN A 2 18.77 9.28 -18.94
N LYS A 3 17.95 8.94 -17.94
CA LYS A 3 17.81 7.56 -17.44
C LYS A 3 16.34 7.20 -17.30
N ARG A 4 15.96 5.97 -17.64
CA ARG A 4 14.58 5.48 -17.50
C ARG A 4 14.50 4.46 -16.36
N ARG A 5 13.65 4.71 -15.36
CA ARG A 5 13.37 3.77 -14.27
C ARG A 5 11.95 3.92 -13.74
N PHE A 6 11.39 2.80 -13.29
CA PHE A 6 10.09 2.78 -12.62
C PHE A 6 10.27 2.90 -11.11
N PHE A 7 9.69 3.95 -10.54
CA PHE A 7 9.57 4.16 -9.10
C PHE A 7 8.25 4.86 -8.81
N LEU A 8 7.72 4.69 -7.60
CA LEU A 8 6.75 5.64 -7.06
C LEU A 8 7.49 6.95 -6.81
N LYS A 9 7.05 8.04 -7.46
CA LYS A 9 7.66 9.36 -7.35
C LYS A 9 7.59 9.86 -5.91
N GLY A 10 8.71 10.31 -5.36
CA GLY A 10 8.89 10.73 -3.97
C GLY A 10 9.09 9.59 -2.97
N SER A 11 9.12 8.34 -3.41
CA SER A 11 9.40 7.20 -2.52
C SER A 11 10.85 7.19 -2.03
N ALA A 12 11.09 6.60 -0.86
CA ALA A 12 12.44 6.49 -0.29
C ALA A 12 13.42 5.77 -1.24
N ALA A 13 12.94 4.75 -1.96
CA ALA A 13 13.76 4.02 -2.93
C ALA A 13 14.16 4.88 -4.14
N GLU A 14 13.25 5.74 -4.61
CA GLU A 14 13.56 6.69 -5.68
C GLU A 14 14.59 7.72 -5.20
N VAL A 15 14.36 8.33 -4.03
CA VAL A 15 15.25 9.35 -3.45
C VAL A 15 16.64 8.79 -3.20
N ALA A 16 16.75 7.57 -2.67
CA ALA A 16 18.04 6.90 -2.48
C ALA A 16 18.78 6.71 -3.81
N TRP A 17 18.07 6.27 -4.86
CA TRP A 17 18.65 6.13 -6.20
C TRP A 17 19.08 7.47 -6.81
N LEU A 18 18.29 8.53 -6.63
CA LEU A 18 18.61 9.88 -7.07
C LEU A 18 19.85 10.44 -6.36
N ASN A 19 19.94 10.25 -5.03
CA ASN A 19 21.09 10.66 -4.25
C ASN A 19 22.36 9.90 -4.62
N GLN A 20 22.26 8.63 -5.03
CA GLN A 20 23.38 7.91 -5.61
C GLN A 20 23.85 8.52 -6.94
N GLN A 21 22.95 9.12 -7.74
CA GLN A 21 23.36 9.85 -8.95
C GLN A 21 24.07 11.15 -8.59
N ALA A 22 23.58 11.86 -7.57
CA ALA A 22 24.25 13.07 -7.07
C ALA A 22 25.68 12.77 -6.59
N VAL A 23 25.90 11.68 -5.85
CA VAL A 23 27.26 11.26 -5.43
C VAL A 23 28.20 11.02 -6.63
N ARG A 24 27.65 10.66 -7.79
CA ARG A 24 28.40 10.47 -9.03
C ARG A 24 28.54 11.76 -9.87
N GLY A 25 28.19 12.92 -9.33
CA GLY A 25 28.27 14.22 -10.03
C GLY A 25 27.07 14.57 -10.90
N TYR A 26 25.97 13.79 -10.85
CA TYR A 26 24.79 14.03 -11.68
C TYR A 26 23.66 14.67 -10.87
N GLN A 27 23.36 15.95 -11.16
CA GLN A 27 22.26 16.68 -10.56
C GLN A 27 20.96 16.45 -11.33
N LEU A 28 19.88 16.13 -10.62
CA LEU A 28 18.54 16.04 -11.20
C LEU A 28 18.06 17.42 -11.68
N THR A 29 17.51 17.48 -12.90
CA THR A 29 16.96 18.71 -13.49
C THR A 29 15.49 18.60 -13.90
N ALA A 30 15.03 17.41 -14.29
CA ALA A 30 13.63 17.21 -14.63
C ALA A 30 13.20 15.74 -14.50
N ILE A 31 11.91 15.53 -14.30
CA ILE A 31 11.27 14.21 -14.28
C ILE A 31 10.04 14.24 -15.18
N HIS A 32 10.00 13.34 -16.16
CA HIS A 32 8.88 13.17 -17.09
C HIS A 32 8.46 11.70 -17.11
N GLY A 33 7.37 11.38 -16.40
CA GLY A 33 6.92 9.99 -16.24
C GLY A 33 8.04 9.10 -15.70
N LEU A 34 8.50 8.12 -16.49
CA LEU A 34 9.57 7.19 -16.11
C LEU A 34 10.98 7.69 -16.42
N THR A 35 11.10 8.87 -17.03
CA THR A 35 12.37 9.43 -17.51
C THR A 35 12.87 10.50 -16.55
N TYR A 36 14.13 10.37 -16.15
CA TYR A 36 14.85 11.32 -15.30
C TYR A 36 15.94 11.98 -16.12
N GLN A 37 16.00 13.30 -16.04
CA GLN A 37 17.01 14.11 -16.71
C GLN A 37 18.03 14.62 -15.69
N PHE A 38 19.30 14.50 -16.05
CA PHE A 38 20.42 14.89 -15.22
C PHE A 38 21.39 15.76 -15.98
N THR A 39 22.01 16.69 -15.26
CA THR A 39 23.14 17.49 -15.73
C THR A 39 24.36 17.17 -14.85
N GLU A 40 25.51 17.02 -15.48
CA GLU A 40 26.77 16.82 -14.77
C GLU A 40 27.21 18.14 -14.16
N VAL A 41 27.53 18.13 -12.87
CA VAL A 41 27.94 19.32 -12.13
C VAL A 41 29.11 18.98 -11.20
N PRO A 42 30.04 19.92 -10.94
CA PRO A 42 31.20 19.66 -10.08
C PRO A 42 30.84 19.28 -8.64
N GLN A 43 29.75 19.85 -8.11
CA GLN A 43 29.23 19.56 -6.77
C GLN A 43 27.72 19.37 -6.84
N ALA A 44 27.29 18.15 -7.12
CA ALA A 44 25.88 17.80 -7.06
C ALA A 44 25.41 17.72 -5.60
N ARG A 45 24.23 18.29 -5.35
CA ARG A 45 23.63 18.33 -4.02
C ARG A 45 22.70 17.13 -3.84
N GLN A 46 22.76 16.53 -2.66
CA GLN A 46 21.74 15.57 -2.26
C GLN A 46 20.38 16.25 -2.21
N LEU A 47 19.34 15.48 -2.49
CA LEU A 47 17.98 15.94 -2.55
C LEU A 47 17.08 15.19 -1.56
N ILE A 48 16.00 15.87 -1.21
CA ILE A 48 14.84 15.31 -0.51
C ILE A 48 13.62 15.46 -1.41
N ALA A 49 12.64 14.60 -1.20
CA ALA A 49 11.37 14.66 -1.89
C ALA A 49 10.26 14.90 -0.88
N GLU A 50 9.40 15.89 -1.14
CA GLU A 50 8.27 16.26 -0.30
C GLU A 50 6.97 16.17 -1.09
N TYR A 51 5.95 15.58 -0.49
CA TYR A 51 4.61 15.51 -1.09
C TYR A 51 3.78 16.72 -0.66
N MET A 52 3.07 17.33 -1.60
CA MET A 52 2.18 18.45 -1.33
C MET A 52 1.07 18.56 -2.37
N PRO A 53 -0.02 19.28 -2.09
CA PRO A 53 -1.03 19.61 -3.09
C PRO A 53 -0.45 20.42 -4.26
N GLN A 54 -1.00 20.25 -5.46
CA GLN A 54 -0.58 21.00 -6.64
C GLN A 54 -0.79 22.51 -6.50
N THR A 55 -1.83 22.93 -5.78
CA THR A 55 -2.10 24.34 -5.47
C THR A 55 -0.98 24.94 -4.62
N THR A 56 -0.51 24.22 -3.60
CA THR A 56 0.63 24.61 -2.77
C THR A 56 1.91 24.68 -3.58
N LEU A 57 2.16 23.71 -4.46
CA LEU A 57 3.31 23.75 -5.36
C LEU A 57 3.28 25.00 -6.25
N GLN A 58 2.15 25.30 -6.90
CA GLN A 58 2.02 26.48 -7.75
C GLN A 58 2.27 27.78 -6.96
N ALA A 59 1.68 27.90 -5.77
CA ALA A 59 1.85 29.08 -4.92
C ALA A 59 3.28 29.28 -4.40
N MET A 60 4.01 28.18 -4.14
CA MET A 60 5.32 28.22 -3.48
C MET A 60 6.50 27.91 -4.41
N THR A 61 6.28 27.76 -5.73
CA THR A 61 7.35 27.41 -6.69
C THR A 61 8.51 28.41 -6.66
N THR A 62 8.20 29.71 -6.57
CA THR A 62 9.20 30.79 -6.51
C THR A 62 9.99 30.82 -5.20
N VAL A 63 9.38 30.33 -4.12
CA VAL A 63 9.98 30.29 -2.77
C VAL A 63 10.84 29.04 -2.58
N PHE A 64 10.37 27.89 -3.05
CA PHE A 64 11.08 26.61 -2.86
C PHE A 64 12.24 26.40 -3.85
N GLN A 65 12.19 27.05 -5.02
CA GLN A 65 13.17 26.88 -6.11
C GLN A 65 13.58 25.41 -6.29
N PRO A 66 12.61 24.51 -6.53
CA PRO A 66 12.90 23.09 -6.57
C PRO A 66 13.77 22.72 -7.77
N LEU A 67 14.61 21.70 -7.59
CA LEU A 67 15.43 21.13 -8.65
C LEU A 67 14.56 20.48 -9.73
N ALA A 68 13.49 19.81 -9.30
CA ALA A 68 12.48 19.23 -10.15
C ALA A 68 11.16 19.11 -9.39
N SER A 69 10.07 18.95 -10.12
CA SER A 69 8.78 18.56 -9.55
C SER A 69 8.10 17.53 -10.44
N TYR A 70 7.19 16.76 -9.85
CA TYR A 70 6.36 15.81 -10.57
C TYR A 70 4.91 15.95 -10.10
N ARG A 71 3.97 16.06 -11.05
CA ARG A 71 2.53 16.18 -10.76
C ARG A 71 1.86 14.83 -10.96
N PHE A 72 1.10 14.38 -9.97
CA PHE A 72 0.23 13.22 -10.08
C PHE A 72 -1.13 13.62 -10.65
N HIS A 73 -1.95 12.64 -11.04
CA HIS A 73 -3.31 12.89 -11.52
C HIS A 73 -4.30 13.26 -10.39
N ASN A 74 -3.98 12.96 -9.14
CA ASN A 74 -4.88 13.10 -7.98
C ASN A 74 -4.63 14.39 -7.19
N ASP A 75 -4.42 15.52 -7.86
CA ASP A 75 -4.13 16.85 -7.28
C ASP A 75 -2.93 16.92 -6.31
N MET A 76 -2.13 15.85 -6.27
CA MET A 76 -0.88 15.78 -5.53
C MET A 76 0.31 16.07 -6.44
N ALA A 77 1.40 16.55 -5.84
CA ALA A 77 2.70 16.69 -6.48
C ALA A 77 3.81 16.26 -5.51
N VAL A 78 4.96 15.91 -6.09
CA VAL A 78 6.22 15.74 -5.37
C VAL A 78 7.17 16.82 -5.83
N VAL A 79 7.84 17.42 -4.85
CA VAL A 79 8.85 18.44 -5.05
C VAL A 79 10.20 17.89 -4.62
N TYR A 80 11.21 18.06 -5.48
CA TYR A 80 12.57 17.63 -5.22
C TYR A 80 13.42 18.87 -4.94
N SER A 81 13.86 19.03 -3.71
CA SER A 81 14.66 20.17 -3.25
C SER A 81 16.04 19.70 -2.80
N ALA A 82 17.04 20.56 -2.98
CA ALA A 82 18.38 20.29 -2.45
C ALA A 82 18.34 20.33 -0.92
N VAL A 83 19.04 19.40 -0.27
CA VAL A 83 19.18 19.40 1.19
C VAL A 83 19.94 20.65 1.62
N ALA A 84 19.27 21.57 2.31
CA ALA A 84 19.93 22.70 2.94
C ALA A 84 20.69 22.23 4.20
N PRO A 85 21.87 22.79 4.51
CA PRO A 85 22.68 22.38 5.67
C PRO A 85 21.98 22.63 7.02
N LYS A 86 21.03 23.58 7.07
CA LYS A 86 20.03 23.65 8.15
C LYS A 86 18.82 22.87 7.68
N GLN A 87 18.82 21.58 8.01
CA GLN A 87 17.81 20.60 7.66
C GLN A 87 16.42 21.16 7.98
N ARG A 88 15.69 21.58 6.94
CA ARG A 88 14.30 21.98 7.11
C ARG A 88 13.54 20.70 7.42
N VAL A 89 13.26 20.49 8.69
CA VAL A 89 12.39 19.41 9.15
C VAL A 89 10.96 19.80 8.75
N VAL A 90 10.62 19.69 7.46
CA VAL A 90 9.23 19.71 7.01
C VAL A 90 8.65 18.35 7.39
N ASN A 91 8.36 18.19 8.69
CA ASN A 91 7.92 16.93 9.30
C ASN A 91 6.47 16.56 8.99
N ASN A 92 5.76 17.36 8.19
CA ASN A 92 4.31 17.25 8.03
C ASN A 92 3.86 16.95 6.59
N ASP A 93 4.66 16.19 5.83
CA ASP A 93 4.22 15.64 4.53
C ASP A 93 3.63 14.22 4.65
N GLN A 94 3.56 13.68 5.87
CA GLN A 94 3.16 12.30 6.14
C GLN A 94 1.71 12.01 5.73
N GLN A 95 0.81 12.96 5.93
CA GLN A 95 -0.59 12.84 5.50
C GLN A 95 -0.68 12.83 3.96
N TYR A 96 0.09 13.67 3.28
CA TYR A 96 0.17 13.70 1.82
C TYR A 96 0.81 12.42 1.24
N ARG A 97 1.83 11.89 1.91
CA ARG A 97 2.40 10.57 1.59
C ARG A 97 1.35 9.49 1.69
N LEU A 98 0.55 9.49 2.76
CA LEU A 98 -0.47 8.47 2.98
C LEU A 98 -1.48 8.42 1.82
N VAL A 99 -1.96 9.59 1.36
CA VAL A 99 -2.86 9.69 0.20
C VAL A 99 -2.23 9.07 -1.07
N VAL A 100 -0.97 9.42 -1.37
CA VAL A 100 -0.30 8.88 -2.56
C VAL A 100 -0.03 7.38 -2.46
N TYR A 101 0.37 6.89 -1.28
CA TYR A 101 0.61 5.45 -1.07
C TYR A 101 -0.67 4.62 -1.09
N ARG A 102 -1.81 5.14 -0.61
CA ARG A 102 -3.14 4.53 -0.76
C ARG A 102 -3.48 4.37 -2.25
N HIS A 103 -3.37 5.45 -3.02
CA HIS A 103 -3.63 5.41 -4.45
C HIS A 103 -2.70 4.44 -5.21
N ALA A 104 -1.41 4.44 -4.88
CA ALA A 104 -0.43 3.54 -5.51
C ALA A 104 -0.72 2.06 -5.20
N ARG A 105 -1.16 1.74 -3.98
CA ARG A 105 -1.60 0.39 -3.61
C ARG A 105 -2.80 -0.04 -4.45
N ASP A 106 -3.81 0.81 -4.57
CA ASP A 106 -5.05 0.49 -5.27
C ASP A 106 -4.80 0.34 -6.78
N MET A 107 -3.96 1.20 -7.36
CA MET A 107 -3.47 1.02 -8.74
C MET A 107 -2.73 -0.32 -8.91
N ALA A 108 -1.87 -0.72 -7.96
CA ALA A 108 -1.14 -1.98 -8.04
C ALA A 108 -2.09 -3.20 -8.01
N LEU A 109 -3.12 -3.16 -7.16
CA LEU A 109 -4.15 -4.21 -7.10
C LEU A 109 -4.97 -4.25 -8.39
N ASN A 110 -5.39 -3.09 -8.92
CA ASN A 110 -6.12 -3.02 -10.18
C ASN A 110 -5.28 -3.49 -11.36
N TRP A 111 -3.98 -3.17 -11.39
CA TRP A 111 -3.07 -3.67 -12.42
C TRP A 111 -2.86 -5.18 -12.32
N LEU A 112 -2.84 -5.74 -11.11
CA LEU A 112 -2.82 -7.19 -10.91
C LEU A 112 -4.11 -7.86 -11.39
N ASN A 113 -5.27 -7.25 -11.14
CA ASN A 113 -6.56 -7.74 -11.64
C ASN A 113 -6.62 -7.70 -13.17
N GLY A 114 -6.29 -6.56 -13.79
CA GLY A 114 -6.19 -6.44 -15.24
C GLY A 114 -5.15 -7.40 -15.84
N TRP A 115 -4.04 -7.55 -15.11
CA TRP A 115 -3.08 -8.66 -15.11
C TRP A 115 -3.66 -9.99 -15.56
N VAL A 116 -4.33 -10.56 -14.57
CA VAL A 116 -4.92 -11.88 -14.57
C VAL A 116 -6.00 -11.98 -15.64
N LEU A 117 -6.86 -10.98 -15.76
CA LEU A 117 -7.93 -10.97 -16.75
C LEU A 117 -7.38 -11.02 -18.18
N ALA A 118 -6.35 -10.24 -18.49
CA ALA A 118 -5.76 -10.22 -19.83
C ALA A 118 -5.16 -11.59 -20.21
N VAL A 119 -4.41 -12.22 -19.31
CA VAL A 119 -3.85 -13.55 -19.54
C VAL A 119 -4.95 -14.60 -19.65
N TRP A 120 -5.96 -14.53 -18.78
CA TRP A 120 -7.11 -15.43 -18.82
C TRP A 120 -7.88 -15.33 -20.14
N PHE A 121 -8.23 -14.13 -20.60
CA PHE A 121 -8.89 -13.93 -21.89
C PHE A 121 -8.05 -14.45 -23.06
N MET A 122 -6.73 -14.25 -23.03
CA MET A 122 -5.81 -14.80 -24.03
C MET A 122 -5.84 -16.33 -24.05
N MET A 123 -5.80 -16.98 -22.89
CA MET A 123 -5.91 -18.45 -22.78
C MET A 123 -7.27 -18.95 -23.27
N SER A 124 -8.37 -18.30 -22.88
CA SER A 124 -9.72 -18.64 -23.34
C SER A 124 -9.86 -18.50 -24.87
N ALA A 125 -9.35 -17.42 -25.45
CA ALA A 125 -9.36 -17.21 -26.89
C ALA A 125 -8.57 -18.30 -27.63
N THR A 126 -7.43 -18.72 -27.07
CA THR A 126 -6.59 -19.79 -27.64
C THR A 126 -7.34 -21.13 -27.67
N ILE A 127 -8.08 -21.44 -26.60
CA ILE A 127 -8.92 -22.67 -26.53
C ILE A 127 -10.06 -22.60 -27.55
N VAL A 128 -10.77 -21.48 -27.66
CA VAL A 128 -11.88 -21.31 -28.60
C VAL A 128 -11.39 -21.45 -30.05
N ILE A 129 -10.31 -20.78 -30.42
CA ILE A 129 -9.73 -20.87 -31.76
C ILE A 129 -9.33 -22.32 -32.08
N SER A 130 -8.71 -23.02 -31.13
CA SER A 130 -8.33 -24.40 -31.35
C SER A 130 -9.51 -25.35 -31.50
N SER A 131 -10.66 -25.07 -30.86
CA SER A 131 -11.84 -25.92 -30.99
C SER A 131 -12.45 -25.90 -32.40
N GLN A 132 -12.14 -24.86 -33.19
CA GLN A 132 -12.59 -24.71 -34.57
C GLN A 132 -11.62 -25.34 -35.59
N LEU A 133 -10.41 -25.72 -35.15
CA LEU A 133 -9.39 -26.33 -35.98
C LEU A 133 -9.40 -27.86 -35.79
N GLN A 134 -9.09 -28.61 -36.86
CA GLN A 134 -8.91 -30.05 -36.73
C GLN A 134 -7.69 -30.36 -35.84
N ALA A 135 -7.91 -31.17 -34.80
CA ALA A 135 -6.89 -31.48 -33.81
C ALA A 135 -5.78 -32.35 -34.40
N THR A 136 -4.68 -31.72 -34.82
CA THR A 136 -3.44 -32.43 -35.17
C THR A 136 -2.54 -32.56 -33.94
N PRO A 137 -1.72 -33.62 -33.81
CA PRO A 137 -0.83 -33.82 -32.66
C PRO A 137 0.16 -32.64 -32.46
N LEU A 138 0.58 -32.00 -33.55
CA LEU A 138 1.44 -30.83 -33.53
C LEU A 138 0.72 -29.62 -32.90
N LEU A 139 -0.52 -29.35 -33.34
CA LEU A 139 -1.34 -28.26 -32.82
C LEU A 139 -1.62 -28.43 -31.33
N THR A 140 -1.98 -29.64 -30.90
CA THR A 140 -2.21 -29.96 -29.48
C THR A 140 -0.97 -29.72 -28.63
N ARG A 141 0.22 -30.10 -29.11
CA ARG A 141 1.47 -29.87 -28.39
C ARG A 141 1.81 -28.39 -28.27
N LEU A 142 1.64 -27.62 -29.36
CA LEU A 142 1.86 -26.17 -29.35
C LEU A 142 0.90 -25.46 -28.38
N LEU A 143 -0.36 -25.90 -28.33
CA LEU A 143 -1.38 -25.35 -27.44
C LEU A 143 -1.07 -25.63 -25.98
N LEU A 144 -0.67 -26.86 -25.63
CA LEU A 144 -0.24 -27.20 -24.27
C LEU A 144 0.96 -26.37 -23.82
N VAL A 145 1.95 -26.17 -24.70
CA VAL A 145 3.10 -25.29 -24.40
C VAL A 145 2.64 -23.83 -24.21
N GLY A 146 1.75 -23.34 -25.07
CA GLY A 146 1.18 -21.99 -24.97
C GLY A 146 0.41 -21.78 -23.67
N LEU A 147 -0.42 -22.75 -23.27
CA LEU A 147 -1.15 -22.74 -21.99
C LEU A 147 -0.20 -22.77 -20.79
N ALA A 148 0.83 -23.62 -20.82
CA ALA A 148 1.83 -23.69 -19.76
C ALA A 148 2.62 -22.38 -19.62
N LEU A 149 3.01 -21.77 -20.74
CA LEU A 149 3.64 -20.44 -20.76
C LEU A 149 2.70 -19.36 -20.24
N GLY A 150 1.42 -19.37 -20.66
CA GLY A 150 0.38 -18.46 -20.17
C GLY A 150 0.19 -18.57 -18.65
N ALA A 151 0.07 -19.80 -18.13
CA ALA A 151 -0.01 -20.04 -16.70
C ALA A 151 1.25 -19.55 -15.96
N GLY A 152 2.44 -19.80 -16.51
CA GLY A 152 3.70 -19.28 -15.97
C GLY A 152 3.74 -17.75 -15.92
N LEU A 153 3.31 -17.07 -16.99
CA LEU A 153 3.21 -15.60 -17.05
C LEU A 153 2.18 -15.05 -16.06
N MET A 154 1.07 -15.75 -15.87
CA MET A 154 0.07 -15.39 -14.87
C MET A 154 0.66 -15.45 -13.46
N VAL A 155 1.34 -16.54 -13.10
CA VAL A 155 2.00 -16.68 -11.79
C VAL A 155 3.08 -15.62 -11.60
N ALA A 156 3.91 -15.36 -12.60
CA ALA A 156 4.93 -14.30 -12.54
C ALA A 156 4.31 -12.91 -12.33
N GLY A 157 3.22 -12.60 -13.03
CA GLY A 157 2.45 -11.37 -12.85
C GLY A 157 1.85 -11.22 -11.46
N ILE A 158 1.24 -12.29 -10.94
CA ILE A 158 0.68 -12.32 -9.58
C ILE A 158 1.79 -12.07 -8.55
N ILE A 159 2.92 -12.78 -8.64
CA ILE A 159 4.02 -12.62 -7.69
C ILE A 159 4.59 -11.20 -7.72
N THR A 160 4.78 -10.62 -8.91
CA THR A 160 5.33 -9.27 -9.06
C THR A 160 4.36 -8.19 -8.58
N GLY A 161 3.09 -8.27 -8.98
CA GLY A 161 2.03 -7.36 -8.54
C GLY A 161 1.74 -7.45 -7.04
N ALA A 162 1.65 -8.67 -6.50
CA ALA A 162 1.46 -8.88 -5.06
C ALA A 162 2.61 -8.29 -4.25
N ARG A 163 3.86 -8.48 -4.68
CA ARG A 163 5.02 -7.86 -4.02
C ARG A 163 4.95 -6.34 -4.04
N ALA A 164 4.53 -5.73 -5.15
CA ALA A 164 4.35 -4.29 -5.24
C ALA A 164 3.24 -3.79 -4.31
N ALA A 165 2.08 -4.47 -4.31
CA ALA A 165 0.95 -4.15 -3.44
C ALA A 165 1.30 -4.28 -1.96
N ILE A 166 1.98 -5.36 -1.55
CA ILE A 166 2.44 -5.59 -0.17
C ILE A 166 3.39 -4.48 0.28
N ARG A 167 4.33 -4.06 -0.58
CA ARG A 167 5.24 -2.96 -0.25
C ARG A 167 4.49 -1.65 -0.01
N CYS A 168 3.53 -1.31 -0.88
CA CYS A 168 2.71 -0.12 -0.70
C CYS A 168 1.83 -0.22 0.56
N HIS A 169 1.22 -1.39 0.81
CA HIS A 169 0.39 -1.64 1.97
C HIS A 169 1.15 -1.48 3.29
N ARG A 170 2.39 -1.98 3.38
CA ARG A 170 3.24 -1.79 4.57
C ARG A 170 3.51 -0.32 4.86
N GLU A 171 3.79 0.48 3.83
CA GLU A 171 3.98 1.92 3.98
C GLU A 171 2.68 2.63 4.38
N VAL A 172 1.53 2.25 3.82
CA VAL A 172 0.21 2.75 4.25
C VAL A 172 -0.01 2.47 5.74
N CYS A 173 0.19 1.24 6.19
CA CYS A 173 0.03 0.88 7.61
C CYS A 173 0.99 1.67 8.52
N ARG A 174 2.24 1.85 8.11
CA ARG A 174 3.21 2.68 8.83
C ARG A 174 2.73 4.12 8.92
N LEU A 175 2.28 4.71 7.81
CA LEU A 175 1.84 6.10 7.75
C LEU A 175 0.54 6.34 8.53
N ILE A 176 -0.41 5.40 8.54
CA ILE A 176 -1.61 5.46 9.39
C ILE A 176 -1.22 5.52 10.87
N ARG A 177 -0.28 4.68 11.31
CA ARG A 177 0.18 4.69 12.71
C ARG A 177 0.80 6.02 13.15
N VAL A 178 1.44 6.74 12.23
CA VAL A 178 2.10 8.01 12.55
C VAL A 178 1.13 9.20 12.42
N THR A 179 0.27 9.19 11.41
CA THR A 179 -0.65 10.30 11.12
C THR A 179 -1.95 10.25 11.92
N GLY A 180 -2.34 9.05 12.41
CA GLY A 180 -3.67 8.83 13.00
C GLY A 180 -4.82 8.93 12.00
N ASP A 181 -4.53 9.21 10.72
CA ASP A 181 -5.53 9.37 9.65
C ASP A 181 -5.96 8.00 9.15
N ASP A 182 -7.03 7.48 9.75
CA ASP A 182 -7.62 6.19 9.43
C ASP A 182 -8.70 6.26 8.33
N HIS A 183 -8.90 7.43 7.70
CA HIS A 183 -10.00 7.68 6.74
C HIS A 183 -10.19 6.54 5.76
N GLU A 184 -11.40 5.95 5.81
CA GLU A 184 -11.90 4.87 4.94
C GLU A 184 -10.94 3.69 4.72
N THR A 185 -10.00 3.49 5.64
CA THR A 185 -9.16 2.29 5.58
C THR A 185 -10.00 1.13 6.06
N TRP A 186 -10.15 0.08 5.25
CA TRP A 186 -10.76 -1.17 5.68
C TRP A 186 -10.08 -1.61 6.99
N LYS A 187 -10.87 -1.69 8.07
CA LYS A 187 -10.42 -2.16 9.38
C LYS A 187 -10.80 -3.63 9.50
N PRO A 188 -9.87 -4.55 9.81
CA PRO A 188 -10.23 -5.93 10.08
C PRO A 188 -11.26 -5.98 11.22
N THR A 189 -12.27 -6.85 11.06
CA THR A 189 -13.24 -7.15 12.10
C THR A 189 -12.71 -8.32 12.91
N PHE A 190 -12.35 -8.08 14.16
CA PHE A 190 -12.04 -9.14 15.13
C PHE A 190 -13.31 -9.55 15.86
N HIS A 191 -13.37 -10.81 16.30
CA HIS A 191 -14.46 -11.27 17.15
C HIS A 191 -13.95 -11.38 18.58
N VAL A 192 -14.55 -10.62 19.49
CA VAL A 192 -14.17 -10.63 20.91
C VAL A 192 -15.31 -11.23 21.70
N LEU A 193 -15.02 -12.30 22.43
CA LEU A 193 -15.94 -12.96 23.35
C LEU A 193 -15.66 -12.47 24.76
N PHE A 194 -16.66 -11.98 25.46
CA PHE A 194 -16.64 -11.79 26.91
C PHE A 194 -17.49 -12.87 27.56
N LYS A 195 -16.93 -13.57 28.54
CA LYS A 195 -17.58 -14.69 29.24
C LYS A 195 -18.06 -14.26 30.62
N HIS A 196 -19.14 -14.88 31.09
CA HIS A 196 -19.65 -14.75 32.47
C HIS A 196 -19.90 -13.31 32.94
N GLN A 197 -20.39 -12.44 32.06
CA GLN A 197 -20.67 -11.05 32.39
C GLN A 197 -22.08 -10.89 32.98
N GLN A 198 -22.19 -10.13 34.07
CA GLN A 198 -23.49 -9.86 34.72
C GLN A 198 -24.37 -8.90 33.91
N ALA A 199 -23.76 -8.04 33.08
CA ALA A 199 -24.43 -7.11 32.18
C ALA A 199 -23.63 -6.96 30.89
N ALA A 200 -24.26 -6.43 29.84
CA ALA A 200 -23.57 -6.14 28.60
C ALA A 200 -22.37 -5.20 28.87
N PRO A 201 -21.15 -5.55 28.43
CA PRO A 201 -20.00 -4.69 28.65
C PRO A 201 -20.18 -3.33 27.96
N ASP A 202 -19.88 -2.25 28.67
CA ASP A 202 -19.99 -0.90 28.12
C ASP A 202 -18.82 -0.59 27.19
N THR A 203 -19.08 -0.73 25.88
CA THR A 203 -18.10 -0.51 24.84
C THR A 203 -17.88 0.97 24.51
N THR A 204 -18.71 1.89 25.01
CA THR A 204 -18.52 3.34 24.77
C THR A 204 -17.26 3.87 25.45
N CYS A 205 -16.84 3.24 26.54
CA CYS A 205 -15.58 3.53 27.21
C CYS A 205 -14.34 3.04 26.42
N TRP A 206 -14.52 2.34 25.29
CA TRP A 206 -13.44 1.67 24.53
C TRP A 206 -13.33 2.11 23.08
N GLU A 207 -13.79 3.33 22.78
CA GLU A 207 -13.63 3.94 21.45
C GLU A 207 -12.16 4.05 21.03
N ASP A 208 -11.24 4.11 21.99
CA ASP A 208 -9.78 4.09 21.79
C ASP A 208 -9.28 2.79 21.15
N ILE A 209 -9.92 1.65 21.46
CA ILE A 209 -9.57 0.34 20.91
C ILE A 209 -10.15 0.18 19.50
N GLY A 210 -11.30 0.78 19.21
CA GLY A 210 -11.93 0.74 17.90
C GLY A 210 -13.45 0.83 17.97
N LYS A 211 -14.10 0.48 16.87
CA LYS A 211 -15.57 0.46 16.80
C LYS A 211 -16.08 -0.91 17.18
N TRP A 212 -16.85 -0.96 18.26
CA TRP A 212 -17.46 -2.16 18.79
C TRP A 212 -18.91 -2.28 18.34
N GLN A 213 -19.32 -3.48 17.95
CA GLN A 213 -20.70 -3.80 17.62
C GLN A 213 -21.07 -5.12 18.28
N LEU A 214 -22.15 -5.15 19.05
CA LEU A 214 -22.66 -6.39 19.62
C LEU A 214 -23.19 -7.28 18.48
N ALA A 215 -22.65 -8.49 18.35
CA ALA A 215 -23.05 -9.45 17.34
C ALA A 215 -24.07 -10.46 17.88
N LEU A 216 -23.81 -11.01 19.07
CA LEU A 216 -24.65 -12.01 19.72
C LEU A 216 -24.49 -11.93 21.23
N HIS A 217 -25.51 -12.33 21.99
CA HIS A 217 -25.38 -12.62 23.40
C HIS A 217 -26.17 -13.89 23.74
N ASN A 218 -25.77 -14.59 24.80
CA ASN A 218 -26.51 -15.75 25.30
C ASN A 218 -27.13 -15.47 26.68
N GLN A 219 -28.04 -16.34 27.11
CA GLN A 219 -28.68 -16.26 28.44
C GLN A 219 -27.74 -16.65 29.60
N ARG A 220 -26.52 -17.10 29.31
CA ARG A 220 -25.49 -17.50 30.29
C ARG A 220 -24.52 -16.37 30.62
N GLY A 221 -24.72 -15.18 30.04
CA GLY A 221 -23.87 -14.01 30.28
C GLY A 221 -22.64 -13.94 29.36
N ASP A 222 -22.63 -14.66 28.24
CA ASP A 222 -21.59 -14.54 27.22
C ASP A 222 -22.01 -13.55 26.13
N TYR A 223 -21.12 -12.62 25.81
CA TYR A 223 -21.35 -11.56 24.84
C TYR A 223 -20.28 -11.63 23.73
N TYR A 224 -20.73 -11.65 22.48
CA TYR A 224 -19.90 -11.68 21.28
C TYR A 224 -19.95 -10.31 20.63
N PHE A 225 -18.78 -9.68 20.48
CA PHE A 225 -18.62 -8.41 19.82
C PHE A 225 -17.80 -8.53 18.55
N GLU A 226 -18.18 -7.75 17.55
CA GLU A 226 -17.36 -7.40 16.41
C GLU A 226 -16.58 -6.12 16.73
N LEU A 227 -15.26 -6.22 16.70
CA LEU A 227 -14.34 -5.11 16.90
C LEU A 227 -13.67 -4.74 15.58
N LYS A 228 -14.03 -3.58 15.04
CA LYS A 228 -13.38 -3.01 13.85
C LYS A 228 -12.23 -2.11 14.28
N THR A 229 -11.00 -2.59 14.13
CA THR A 229 -9.79 -1.89 14.59
C THR A 229 -8.60 -2.12 13.67
N THR A 230 -7.60 -1.25 13.73
CA THR A 230 -6.28 -1.42 13.09
C THR A 230 -5.25 -2.08 14.01
N LEU A 231 -5.61 -2.33 15.27
CA LEU A 231 -4.76 -3.01 16.24
C LEU A 231 -4.57 -4.49 15.88
N SER A 232 -3.41 -5.02 16.22
CA SER A 232 -3.13 -6.45 16.13
C SER A 232 -3.80 -7.23 17.26
N GLU A 233 -4.00 -8.53 17.08
CA GLU A 233 -4.58 -9.42 18.10
C GLU A 233 -3.86 -9.32 19.46
N LEU A 234 -2.53 -9.23 19.42
CA LEU A 234 -1.70 -9.10 20.63
C LEU A 234 -1.91 -7.74 21.31
N GLU A 235 -2.02 -6.65 20.54
CA GLU A 235 -2.32 -5.32 21.09
C GLU A 235 -3.72 -5.28 21.70
N ILE A 236 -4.73 -5.85 21.03
CA ILE A 236 -6.10 -5.95 21.56
C ILE A 236 -6.11 -6.76 22.86
N THR A 237 -5.47 -7.94 22.85
CA THR A 237 -5.42 -8.83 24.02
C THR A 237 -4.72 -8.17 25.20
N ASN A 238 -3.61 -7.48 24.96
CA ASN A 238 -2.88 -6.78 26.02
C ASN A 238 -3.68 -5.60 26.60
N THR A 239 -4.35 -4.83 25.75
CA THR A 239 -5.20 -3.72 26.22
C THR A 239 -6.40 -4.22 27.01
N LEU A 240 -7.06 -5.31 26.58
CA LEU A 240 -8.17 -5.92 27.32
C LEU A 240 -7.70 -6.58 28.63
N ALA A 241 -6.51 -7.19 28.66
CA ALA A 241 -5.94 -7.81 29.86
C ALA A 241 -5.59 -6.80 30.97
N GLN A 242 -5.49 -5.50 30.67
CA GLN A 242 -5.34 -4.46 31.68
C GLN A 242 -6.66 -4.18 32.43
N ARG A 243 -7.79 -4.56 31.85
CA ARG A 243 -9.14 -4.21 32.32
C ARG A 243 -9.95 -5.44 32.76
N PHE A 244 -9.66 -6.61 32.20
CA PHE A 244 -10.34 -7.87 32.46
C PHE A 244 -9.34 -8.99 32.74
N SER A 245 -9.74 -10.01 33.50
CA SER A 245 -8.95 -11.23 33.63
C SER A 245 -8.85 -11.92 32.28
N LYS A 246 -7.68 -12.48 31.94
CA LYS A 246 -7.47 -13.21 30.68
C LYS A 246 -8.41 -14.41 30.46
N GLN A 247 -9.09 -14.88 31.51
CA GLN A 247 -10.04 -15.98 31.46
C GLN A 247 -11.46 -15.52 31.08
N ASP A 248 -11.74 -14.22 31.24
CA ASP A 248 -13.06 -13.63 31.08
C ASP A 248 -13.28 -13.06 29.67
N PHE A 249 -12.25 -13.07 28.83
CA PHE A 249 -12.38 -12.70 27.43
C PHE A 249 -11.50 -13.55 26.51
N ALA A 250 -11.89 -13.63 25.24
CA ALA A 250 -11.08 -14.22 24.18
C ALA A 250 -11.15 -13.34 22.92
N VAL A 251 -10.00 -13.01 22.35
CA VAL A 251 -9.91 -12.32 21.06
C VAL A 251 -9.71 -13.39 19.99
N ILE A 252 -10.63 -13.46 19.04
CA ILE A 252 -10.62 -14.39 17.91
C ILE A 252 -10.18 -13.60 16.68
N SER A 253 -9.18 -14.14 15.99
CA SER A 253 -8.59 -13.54 14.79
C SER A 253 -9.63 -13.24 13.71
N TRP A 254 -9.40 -12.14 13.00
CA TRP A 254 -10.23 -11.66 11.88
C TRP A 254 -10.32 -12.62 10.68
N LEU A 255 -9.43 -13.62 10.60
CA LEU A 255 -9.42 -14.64 9.54
C LEU A 255 -10.28 -15.88 9.86
N GLY A 256 -10.92 -15.91 11.04
CA GLY A 256 -11.76 -17.02 11.48
C GLY A 256 -10.95 -18.23 11.98
N LEU A 257 -11.33 -18.72 13.17
CA LEU A 257 -11.07 -20.06 13.74
C LEU A 257 -9.66 -20.68 13.52
N TYR A 258 -8.59 -19.89 13.56
CA TYR A 258 -7.26 -20.41 13.85
C TYR A 258 -6.77 -19.80 15.16
N VAL A 259 -6.91 -20.59 16.22
CA VAL A 259 -6.16 -20.41 17.47
C VAL A 259 -4.80 -21.03 17.23
N VAL A 260 -3.72 -20.26 17.37
CA VAL A 260 -2.36 -20.82 17.51
C VAL A 260 -2.11 -21.13 18.97
#